data_AF-A0A6C8H283-F1
#
_entry.id   AF-A0A6C8H283-F1
#
_cell.length_a   1.000
_cell.length_b   1.000
_cell.length_c   1.000
_cell.angle_alpha   90.00
_cell.angle_beta   90.00
_cell.angle_gamma   90.00
#
_symmetry.space_group_name_H-M   'P 1'
#
loop_
_entity.id
_entity.type
_entity.pdbx_description
1 polymer ?
#
loop_
_entity_poly.entity_id
_entity_poly.type
_entity_poly.pdbx_seq_one_letter_code
_entity_poly.pdbx_strand_id
1 'polypeptide(L)' 'MDQNTPRSANFCDYQVTVEAIEHKTKPVLTLWSALPEAVASEVKTTKGSLAQKLGCR' A
#
# COMPACT_ATOMS: atom_id res chain seq x y z
N MET A 1 1.84 -4.93 7.75
CA MET A 1 2.26 -5.00 9.16
C MET A 1 1.02 -5.09 10.02
N ASP A 2 1.02 -5.95 11.01
CA ASP A 2 -0.02 -6.05 12.03
C ASP A 2 0.51 -5.54 13.38
N GLN A 3 -0.36 -5.44 14.39
CA GLN A 3 0.01 -4.93 15.72
C GLN A 3 0.98 -5.84 16.48
N ASN A 4 1.15 -7.09 16.07
CA ASN A 4 2.07 -8.06 16.66
C ASN A 4 3.38 -8.17 15.86
N THR A 5 3.61 -7.26 14.91
CA THR A 5 4.83 -7.27 14.09
C THR A 5 6.07 -7.20 15.00
N PRO A 6 7.01 -8.16 14.90
CA PRO A 6 8.20 -8.17 15.75
C PRO A 6 9.04 -6.89 15.58
N ARG A 7 9.71 -6.46 16.65
CA ARG A 7 10.60 -5.28 16.63
C ARG A 7 11.74 -5.39 15.59
N SER A 8 12.19 -6.61 15.31
CA SER A 8 13.25 -6.90 14.35
C SER A 8 12.75 -7.10 12.92
N ALA A 9 11.44 -7.00 12.67
CA ALA A 9 10.87 -7.26 11.35
C ALA A 9 11.34 -6.21 10.34
N ASN A 10 11.59 -6.65 9.11
CA ASN A 10 11.93 -5.76 8.01
C ASN A 10 10.65 -5.18 7.40
N PHE A 11 10.53 -3.85 7.38
CA PHE A 11 9.35 -3.17 6.81
C PHE A 11 9.13 -3.52 5.32
N CYS A 12 10.19 -3.87 4.59
CA CYS A 12 10.14 -4.23 3.18
C CYS A 12 9.27 -5.44 2.87
N ASP A 13 9.12 -6.36 3.83
CA ASP A 13 8.35 -7.60 3.68
C ASP A 13 6.83 -7.34 3.72
N TYR A 14 6.41 -6.13 4.10
CA TYR A 14 5.01 -5.78 4.32
C TYR A 14 4.44 -4.80 3.30
N GLN A 15 5.10 -4.65 2.14
CA GLN A 15 4.58 -3.83 1.04
C GLN A 15 3.27 -4.42 0.49
N VAL A 16 2.26 -3.56 0.34
CA VAL A 16 0.93 -3.89 -0.16
C VAL A 16 0.51 -2.92 -1.26
N THR A 17 -0.59 -3.24 -1.94
CA THR A 17 -1.24 -2.33 -2.90
C THR A 17 -2.16 -1.36 -2.14
N VAL A 18 -2.51 -0.24 -2.77
CA VAL A 18 -3.44 0.73 -2.16
C VAL A 18 -4.85 0.17 -2.11
N GLU A 19 -5.25 -0.59 -3.12
CA GLU A 19 -6.51 -1.33 -3.14
C GLU A 19 -6.65 -2.26 -1.92
N ALA A 20 -5.59 -3.01 -1.57
CA ALA A 20 -5.59 -3.89 -0.41
C ALA A 20 -5.74 -3.13 0.92
N ILE A 21 -5.31 -1.87 0.98
CA ILE A 21 -5.53 -0.99 2.14
C ILE A 21 -7.00 -0.57 2.19
N GLU A 22 -7.55 -0.05 1.10
CA GLU A 22 -8.94 0.40 1.03
C GLU A 22 -9.92 -0.72 1.44
N HIS A 23 -9.70 -1.96 0.96
CA HIS A 23 -10.50 -3.14 1.33
C HIS A 23 -10.45 -3.50 2.83
N LYS A 24 -9.41 -3.08 3.56
CA LYS A 24 -9.26 -3.36 4.99
C LYS A 24 -9.76 -2.23 5.89
N THR A 25 -10.02 -1.04 5.34
CA THR A 25 -10.49 0.11 6.12
C THR A 25 -11.99 0.02 6.44
N LYS A 26 -12.38 0.47 7.64
CA LYS A 26 -13.79 0.57 8.08
C LYS A 26 -14.01 1.90 8.82
N PRO A 27 -14.82 2.84 8.29
CA PRO A 27 -15.49 2.79 6.98
C PRO A 27 -14.50 2.70 5.82
N VAL A 28 -14.96 2.20 4.66
CA VAL A 28 -14.11 2.08 3.47
C VAL A 28 -13.63 3.47 3.06
N LEU A 29 -12.32 3.64 2.99
CA LEU A 29 -11.69 4.87 2.52
C LEU A 29 -11.43 4.81 1.02
N THR A 30 -11.43 5.98 0.38
CA THR A 30 -10.98 6.16 -1.00
C THR A 30 -9.74 7.05 -0.98
N LEU A 31 -8.58 6.42 -1.00
CA LEU A 31 -7.27 7.06 -1.08
C LEU A 31 -7.08 7.66 -2.47
N TRP A 32 -6.46 8.84 -2.53
CA TRP A 32 -6.25 9.58 -3.78
C TRP A 32 -7.55 9.76 -4.62
N SER A 33 -8.65 10.09 -3.95
CA SER A 33 -10.00 10.20 -4.54
C SER A 33 -10.14 11.22 -5.68
N ALA A 34 -9.18 12.12 -5.85
CA ALA A 34 -9.16 13.09 -6.94
C ALA A 34 -8.51 12.56 -8.24
N LEU A 35 -7.95 11.35 -8.25
CA LEU A 35 -7.37 10.76 -9.46
C LEU A 35 -8.47 10.35 -10.45
N PRO A 36 -8.24 10.51 -11.77
CA PRO A 36 -9.10 9.91 -12.78
C PRO A 36 -9.17 8.39 -12.62
N GLU A 37 -10.33 7.80 -12.86
CA GLU A 37 -10.58 6.37 -12.61
C GLU A 37 -9.54 5.46 -13.29
N ALA A 38 -9.23 5.71 -14.57
CA ALA A 38 -8.25 4.93 -15.30
C ALA A 38 -6.85 4.95 -14.65
N VAL A 39 -6.43 6.11 -14.11
CA VAL A 39 -5.15 6.25 -13.40
C VAL A 39 -5.23 5.55 -12.05
N ALA A 40 -6.34 5.73 -11.33
CA ALA A 40 -6.55 5.11 -10.03
C ALA A 40 -6.52 3.58 -10.12
N SER A 41 -7.20 2.98 -11.10
CA SER A 41 -7.22 1.52 -11.28
C SER A 41 -5.83 0.96 -11.55
N GLU A 42 -4.99 1.66 -12.33
CA GLU A 42 -3.63 1.22 -12.63
C GLU A 42 -2.70 1.33 -11.41
N VAL A 43 -2.66 2.50 -10.75
CA VAL A 43 -1.69 2.77 -9.68
C VAL A 43 -2.07 2.13 -8.35
N LYS A 44 -3.37 1.88 -8.09
CA LYS A 44 -3.81 1.31 -6.81
C LYS A 44 -3.66 -0.20 -6.74
N THR A 45 -3.67 -0.89 -7.87
CA THR A 45 -3.59 -2.36 -7.97
C THR A 45 -2.16 -2.88 -8.09
N THR A 46 -1.20 -1.99 -8.39
CA THR A 46 0.21 -2.35 -8.59
C THR A 46 1.07 -1.90 -7.40
N LYS A 47 2.02 -2.74 -6.98
CA LYS A 47 3.04 -2.32 -6.00
C LYS A 47 4.00 -1.32 -6.65
N GLY A 48 4.14 -0.15 -6.06
CA GLY A 48 5.04 0.90 -6.54
C GLY A 48 6.53 0.57 -6.31
N SER A 49 7.41 1.34 -6.95
CA SER A 49 8.87 1.17 -6.84
C SER A 49 9.54 2.05 -5.78
N LEU A 50 8.78 2.91 -5.07
CA LEU A 50 9.35 3.83 -4.08
C LEU A 50 10.14 3.09 -2.97
N ALA A 51 9.67 1.91 -2.55
CA ALA A 51 10.33 1.12 -1.52
C ALA A 51 11.77 0.74 -1.91
N GLN A 52 12.06 0.54 -3.20
CA GLN A 52 13.42 0.26 -3.68
C GLN A 52 14.37 1.43 -3.40
N LYS A 53 13.87 2.66 -3.53
CA LYS A 53 14.61 3.89 -3.20
C LYS A 53 14.77 4.10 -1.69
N LEU A 54 13.97 3.41 -0.88
CA LEU A 54 14.03 3.42 0.59
C LEU A 54 14.86 2.27 1.17
N GLY A 55 15.57 1.51 0.32
CA GLY A 55 16.47 0.45 0.77
C GLY A 55 15.85 -0.96 0.77
N CYS A 56 14.60 -1.11 0.31
CA CYS A 56 14.04 -2.43 0.04
C CYS A 56 14.67 -3.04 -1.22
N ARG A 57 14.84 -4.36 -1.19
CA ARG A 57 15.40 -5.13 -2.31
C ARG A 57 14.35 -6.08 -2.84
#